data_AF-A0A2D7UZS8-F1
#
_entry.id   AF-A0A2D7UZS8-F1
#
_cell.length_a   1.000
_cell.length_b   1.000
_cell.length_c   1.000
_cell.angle_alpha   90.00
_cell.angle_beta   90.00
_cell.angle_gamma   90.00
#
_symmetry.space_group_name_H-M   'P 1'
#
loop_
_entity.id
_entity.type
_entity.pdbx_description
1 polymer ?
#
loop_
_entity_poly.entity_id
_entity_poly.type
_entity_poly.pdbx_seq_one_letter_code
_entity_poly.pdbx_strand_id
1 'polypeptide(L)'
;MNSLDGTFVTPGTVLILDDNTVTGSGIGRHQNQWIALCSGTLVMESTTDETVAMIESGSPQIPQEGEVIIGRVSRLHSKTAEIEILHIEGRNNPDRTLDALHRTADIFVSEIVDRFMPSPGDGMRSRDIVRARVIQSEPMVKASCKGDASLGVLYSLCPVCGIFLEISDKVPDQNVACNRCDYTGYRALSNGYGHGHIIPEGVDLSPLNRGGERWTPEMDGRLGHDGARPYLSPMADYRRGETHKMPESQIRKPTGRDGRPRKEMHDTTCTLCGTATKVPFQPTPGKPIRCRDCMDKVKNGEASKEELAKEREVINSMRKEAEKAAGLKVFVGGLPHGVTEEEIREVVEPHGSLRKVDIVTDRDGNPKGFGFIVFDNPEQGRTAIKEMKDINLGGRRLRFEEANSGGGGKRGGRGDGRGRRDRNRRN
;
A
#
# COMPACT_ATOMS: atom_id res chain seq x y z
N MET A 1 -33.42 35.48 57.16
CA MET A 1 -32.76 35.56 55.85
C MET A 1 -31.27 35.71 56.11
N ASN A 2 -30.55 34.58 56.20
CA ASN A 2 -29.11 34.59 56.44
C ASN A 2 -28.40 35.14 55.19
N SER A 3 -27.76 36.29 55.33
CA SER A 3 -27.20 37.13 54.25
C SER A 3 -25.91 36.60 53.62
N LEU A 4 -25.67 35.29 53.68
CA LEU A 4 -24.44 34.64 53.21
C LEU A 4 -24.66 33.80 51.94
N ASP A 5 -25.92 33.59 51.53
CA ASP A 5 -26.23 32.90 50.28
C ASP A 5 -25.70 33.69 49.07
N GLY A 6 -24.94 33.03 48.20
CA GLY A 6 -24.25 33.64 47.06
C GLY A 6 -22.92 34.32 47.38
N THR A 7 -22.40 34.22 48.61
CA THR A 7 -21.09 34.83 48.96
C THR A 7 -19.92 33.93 48.61
N PHE A 8 -18.85 34.52 48.05
CA PHE A 8 -17.61 33.80 47.80
C PHE A 8 -16.83 33.62 49.11
N VAL A 9 -16.49 32.37 49.42
CA VAL A 9 -15.79 31.97 50.64
C VAL A 9 -14.45 31.32 50.29
N THR A 10 -13.44 31.56 51.12
CA THR A 10 -12.12 30.93 51.02
C THR A 10 -11.93 29.88 52.13
N PRO A 11 -11.04 28.89 51.95
CA PRO A 11 -10.71 27.92 52.98
C PRO A 11 -10.34 28.62 54.29
N GLY A 12 -10.96 28.20 55.40
CA GLY A 12 -10.77 28.82 56.71
C GLY A 12 -11.80 29.91 57.07
N THR A 13 -12.69 30.30 56.14
CA THR A 13 -13.78 31.24 56.44
C THR A 13 -14.79 30.58 57.38
N VAL A 14 -15.10 31.25 58.50
CA VAL A 14 -16.12 30.77 59.47
C VAL A 14 -17.50 31.06 58.92
N LEU A 15 -18.34 30.02 58.86
CA LEU A 15 -19.72 30.09 58.40
C LEU A 15 -20.67 30.11 59.61
N ILE A 16 -21.67 30.98 59.56
CA ILE A 16 -22.74 31.05 60.56
C ILE A 16 -23.92 30.28 59.97
N LEU A 17 -24.01 28.98 60.29
CA LEU A 17 -25.10 28.08 59.89
C LEU A 17 -25.88 27.66 61.14
N ASP A 18 -27.20 27.51 60.99
CA ASP A 18 -28.06 27.03 62.07
C ASP A 18 -27.78 25.54 62.35
N ASP A 19 -27.93 25.09 63.60
CA ASP A 19 -27.62 23.70 64.00
C ASP A 19 -28.48 22.64 63.26
N ASN A 20 -29.62 23.04 62.69
CA ASN A 20 -30.49 22.20 61.88
C ASN A 20 -30.15 22.20 60.37
N THR A 21 -29.09 22.91 59.97
CA THR A 21 -28.65 22.96 58.57
C THR A 21 -27.88 21.70 58.24
N VAL A 22 -28.29 21.00 57.18
CA VAL A 22 -27.54 19.86 56.65
C VAL A 22 -26.36 20.41 55.84
N THR A 23 -25.13 20.04 56.22
CA THR A 23 -23.93 20.48 55.50
C THR A 23 -23.61 19.54 54.34
N GLY A 24 -23.54 20.10 53.14
CA GLY A 24 -23.09 19.44 51.93
C GLY A 24 -21.57 19.54 51.70
N SER A 25 -21.15 19.44 50.45
CA SER A 25 -19.74 19.41 50.06
C SER A 25 -19.01 20.74 50.35
N GLY A 26 -17.74 20.63 50.76
CA GLY A 26 -16.86 21.78 50.98
C GLY A 26 -16.97 22.46 52.34
N ILE A 27 -17.85 22.02 53.24
CA ILE A 27 -18.03 22.56 54.60
C ILE A 27 -17.57 21.52 55.63
N GLY A 28 -16.80 21.96 56.63
CA GLY A 28 -16.34 21.12 57.74
C GLY A 28 -16.67 21.75 59.09
N ARG A 29 -16.63 20.94 60.16
CA ARG A 29 -16.83 21.42 61.54
C ARG A 29 -15.53 21.30 62.33
N HIS A 30 -15.05 22.39 62.90
CA HIS A 30 -13.87 22.42 63.76
C HIS A 30 -14.15 23.29 65.00
N GLN A 31 -13.86 22.78 66.20
CA GLN A 31 -14.09 23.49 67.47
C GLN A 31 -15.51 24.08 67.61
N ASN A 32 -16.52 23.31 67.20
CA ASN A 32 -17.93 23.70 67.23
C ASN A 32 -18.32 24.89 66.32
N GLN A 33 -17.47 25.24 65.35
CA GLN A 33 -17.75 26.22 64.31
C GLN A 33 -17.76 25.56 62.94
N TRP A 34 -18.63 26.04 62.05
CA TRP A 34 -18.64 25.65 60.64
C TRP A 34 -17.57 26.45 59.90
N ILE A 35 -16.76 25.77 59.10
CA ILE A 35 -15.65 26.38 58.36
C ILE A 35 -15.69 25.89 56.91
N ALA A 36 -15.44 26.80 55.97
CA ALA A 36 -15.19 26.48 54.58
C ALA A 36 -13.90 25.67 54.42
N LEU A 37 -13.97 24.47 53.82
CA LEU A 37 -12.81 23.64 53.47
C LEU A 37 -12.27 23.96 52.07
N CYS A 38 -13.12 24.52 51.20
CA CYS A 38 -12.79 24.81 49.80
C CYS A 38 -13.11 26.27 49.44
N SER A 39 -12.46 26.80 48.39
CA SER A 39 -12.83 28.10 47.82
C SER A 39 -14.03 27.92 46.91
N GLY A 40 -15.05 28.75 47.04
CA GLY A 40 -16.24 28.66 46.19
C GLY A 40 -17.35 29.60 46.63
N THR A 41 -18.50 29.52 45.98
CA THR A 41 -19.68 30.30 46.37
C THR A 41 -20.51 29.47 47.35
N LEU A 42 -20.88 30.05 48.49
CA LEU A 42 -21.81 29.41 49.41
C LEU A 42 -23.20 29.44 48.78
N VAL A 43 -23.80 28.27 48.59
CA VAL A 43 -25.17 28.11 48.11
C VAL A 43 -25.97 27.43 49.21
N MET A 44 -27.10 28.02 49.56
CA MET A 44 -28.04 27.45 50.52
C MET A 44 -29.36 27.10 49.82
N GLU A 45 -29.62 25.81 49.64
CA GLU A 45 -30.87 25.33 49.09
C GLU A 45 -31.85 25.01 50.23
N SER A 46 -33.00 25.69 50.25
CA SER A 46 -34.09 25.39 51.18
C SER A 46 -35.12 24.47 50.52
N THR A 47 -35.17 23.20 50.93
CA THR A 47 -36.30 22.31 50.63
C THR A 47 -37.31 22.39 51.77
N THR A 48 -38.57 21.98 51.57
CA THR A 48 -39.71 22.23 52.47
C THR A 48 -39.52 21.87 53.95
N ASP A 49 -38.56 20.99 54.29
CA ASP A 49 -38.26 20.58 55.67
C ASP A 49 -36.78 20.74 56.10
N GLU A 50 -35.85 21.06 55.19
CA GLU A 50 -34.40 21.11 55.49
C GLU A 50 -33.67 22.16 54.65
N THR A 51 -32.75 22.91 55.27
CA THR A 51 -31.80 23.80 54.58
C THR A 51 -30.47 23.08 54.40
N VAL A 52 -30.04 22.94 53.15
CA VAL A 52 -28.73 22.35 52.79
C VAL A 52 -27.77 23.47 52.43
N ALA A 53 -26.66 23.58 53.16
CA ALA A 53 -25.59 24.53 52.84
C ALA A 53 -24.42 23.79 52.19
N MET A 54 -23.96 24.26 51.03
CA MET A 54 -22.81 23.70 50.33
C MET A 54 -21.94 24.79 49.72
N ILE A 55 -20.65 24.52 49.59
CA ILE A 55 -19.74 25.41 48.88
C ILE A 55 -19.59 24.89 47.46
N GLU A 56 -20.17 25.61 46.51
CA GLU A 56 -19.92 25.42 45.09
C GLU A 56 -18.51 25.89 44.77
N SER A 57 -17.55 25.01 45.04
CA SER A 57 -16.25 25.06 44.43
C SER A 57 -16.34 24.53 43.00
N GLY A 58 -15.36 24.85 42.16
CA GLY A 58 -15.24 24.36 40.80
C GLY A 58 -15.18 22.82 40.72
N SER A 59 -16.29 22.11 40.92
CA SER A 59 -16.31 20.66 40.92
C SER A 59 -15.87 20.15 39.54
N PRO A 60 -14.94 19.18 39.49
CA PRO A 60 -14.58 18.57 38.23
C PRO A 60 -15.84 18.00 37.57
N GLN A 61 -15.96 18.24 36.27
CA GLN A 61 -17.07 17.71 35.50
C GLN A 61 -16.87 16.19 35.41
N ILE A 62 -17.81 15.43 35.97
CA ILE A 62 -17.83 13.98 35.82
C ILE A 62 -18.87 13.65 34.72
N PRO A 63 -18.49 12.89 33.68
CA PRO A 63 -19.45 12.42 32.67
C PRO A 63 -20.46 11.48 33.32
N GLN A 64 -21.75 11.69 33.07
CA GLN A 64 -22.82 10.82 33.54
C GLN A 64 -23.23 9.79 32.48
N GLU A 65 -23.81 8.68 32.92
CA GLU A 65 -24.35 7.66 32.02
C GLU A 65 -25.42 8.25 31.10
N GLY A 66 -25.34 7.94 29.81
CA GLY A 66 -26.24 8.45 28.77
C GLY A 66 -25.78 9.76 28.11
N GLU A 67 -24.83 10.49 28.69
CA GLU A 67 -24.31 11.72 28.07
C GLU A 67 -23.49 11.43 26.82
N VAL A 68 -23.51 12.37 25.87
CA VAL A 68 -22.71 12.29 24.65
C VAL A 68 -21.44 13.10 24.82
N ILE A 69 -20.32 12.47 24.52
CA ILE A 69 -18.98 13.03 24.64
C ILE A 69 -18.29 13.05 23.29
N ILE A 70 -17.49 14.09 23.07
CA ILE A 70 -16.57 14.20 21.94
C ILE A 70 -15.16 14.02 22.50
N GLY A 71 -14.46 13.03 21.96
CA GLY A 71 -13.09 12.71 22.37
C GLY A 71 -12.17 12.50 21.19
N ARG A 72 -10.88 12.58 21.46
CA ARG A 72 -9.82 12.22 20.51
C ARG A 72 -9.27 10.85 20.87
N VAL A 73 -9.14 9.95 19.91
CA VAL A 73 -8.47 8.66 20.14
C VAL A 73 -7.02 8.90 20.51
N SER A 74 -6.65 8.56 21.74
CA SER A 74 -5.29 8.71 22.26
C SER A 74 -4.48 7.45 21.95
N ARG A 75 -4.96 6.30 22.43
CA ARG A 75 -4.29 5.01 22.30
C ARG A 75 -5.25 3.92 21.87
N LEU A 76 -4.74 2.95 21.13
CA LEU A 76 -5.50 1.77 20.72
C LEU A 76 -4.80 0.54 21.27
N HIS A 77 -5.52 -0.21 22.09
CA HIS A 77 -5.13 -1.51 22.57
C HIS A 77 -5.72 -2.61 21.67
N SER A 78 -5.46 -3.87 22.01
CA SER A 78 -5.96 -5.02 21.25
C SER A 78 -7.49 -5.13 21.30
N LYS A 79 -8.11 -4.77 22.43
CA LYS A 79 -9.56 -4.92 22.68
C LYS A 79 -10.29 -3.63 23.08
N THR A 80 -9.55 -2.57 23.39
CA THR A 80 -10.11 -1.29 23.84
C THR A 80 -9.44 -0.14 23.10
N ALA A 81 -10.20 0.92 22.84
CA ALA A 81 -9.71 2.20 22.37
C ALA A 81 -9.84 3.23 23.50
N GLU A 82 -8.72 3.83 23.88
CA GLU A 82 -8.65 4.89 24.88
C GLU A 82 -8.85 6.23 24.17
N ILE A 83 -9.96 6.91 24.46
CA ILE A 83 -10.29 8.25 23.97
C ILE A 83 -10.06 9.28 25.07
N GLU A 84 -9.40 10.38 24.74
CA GLU A 84 -9.27 11.56 25.59
C GLU A 84 -10.48 12.47 25.35
N ILE A 85 -11.29 12.68 26.38
CA ILE A 85 -12.52 13.46 26.32
C ILE A 85 -12.13 14.94 26.19
N LEU A 86 -12.62 15.58 25.12
CA LEU A 86 -12.40 16.99 24.83
C LEU A 86 -13.60 17.84 25.22
N HIS A 87 -14.82 17.31 25.03
CA HIS A 87 -16.05 18.05 25.26
C HIS A 87 -17.20 17.11 25.63
N ILE A 88 -18.09 17.56 26.52
CA ILE A 88 -19.35 16.89 26.86
C ILE A 88 -20.48 17.74 26.26
N GLU A 89 -21.28 17.15 25.38
CA GLU A 89 -22.38 17.86 24.73
C GLU A 89 -23.48 18.23 25.73
N GLY A 90 -24.12 19.38 25.52
CA GLY A 90 -25.20 19.89 26.39
C GLY A 90 -24.72 20.64 27.63
N ARG A 91 -23.41 20.67 27.91
CA ARG A 91 -22.82 21.47 29.00
C ARG A 91 -22.18 22.75 28.44
N ASN A 92 -22.75 23.91 28.77
CA ASN A 92 -22.33 25.23 28.27
C ASN A 92 -21.03 25.80 28.89
N ASN A 93 -20.12 24.95 29.38
CA ASN A 93 -18.95 25.43 30.13
C ASN A 93 -17.62 24.91 29.53
N PRO A 94 -17.05 25.62 28.53
CA PRO A 94 -15.85 25.18 27.80
C PRO A 94 -14.56 25.25 28.62
N ASP A 95 -14.53 26.04 29.71
CA ASP A 95 -13.31 26.30 30.48
C ASP A 95 -13.12 25.36 31.69
N ARG A 96 -14.08 24.49 31.99
CA ARG A 96 -14.00 23.59 33.15
C ARG A 96 -13.33 22.28 32.77
N THR A 97 -12.14 22.03 33.32
CA THR A 97 -11.37 20.82 33.07
C THR A 97 -11.98 19.60 33.74
N LEU A 98 -12.06 18.49 33.01
CA LEU A 98 -12.30 17.16 33.58
C LEU A 98 -11.19 16.80 34.57
N ASP A 99 -11.54 16.06 35.61
CA ASP A 99 -10.56 15.46 36.51
C ASP A 99 -9.66 14.47 35.76
N ALA A 100 -8.44 14.24 36.25
CA ALA A 100 -7.46 13.36 35.62
C ALA A 100 -7.99 11.92 35.42
N LEU A 101 -8.81 11.42 36.36
CA LEU A 101 -9.43 10.09 36.28
C LEU A 101 -10.54 10.00 35.22
N HIS A 102 -11.22 11.11 34.94
CA HIS A 102 -12.37 11.17 34.03
C HIS A 102 -12.02 11.83 32.69
N ARG A 103 -10.73 12.12 32.46
CA ARG A 103 -10.22 12.69 31.21
C ARG A 103 -10.19 11.66 30.08
N THR A 104 -10.11 10.38 30.40
CA THR A 104 -10.08 9.29 29.43
C THR A 104 -11.30 8.41 29.54
N ALA A 105 -11.77 7.91 28.41
CA ALA A 105 -12.84 6.93 28.31
C ALA A 105 -12.40 5.76 27.44
N ASP A 106 -12.84 4.56 27.80
CA ASP A 106 -12.54 3.34 27.07
C ASP A 106 -13.74 2.90 26.23
N ILE A 107 -13.49 2.60 24.96
CA ILE A 107 -14.47 2.00 24.04
C ILE A 107 -14.01 0.58 23.72
N PHE A 108 -14.85 -0.42 24.01
CA PHE A 108 -14.57 -1.81 23.65
C PHE A 108 -14.84 -2.07 22.17
N VAL A 109 -14.15 -3.04 21.55
CA VAL A 109 -14.38 -3.41 20.14
C VAL A 109 -15.85 -3.72 19.83
N SER A 110 -16.52 -4.40 20.77
CA SER A 110 -17.93 -4.75 20.67
C SER A 110 -18.86 -3.54 20.68
N GLU A 111 -18.36 -2.36 21.05
CA GLU A 111 -19.11 -1.11 21.21
C GLU A 111 -18.77 -0.07 20.13
N ILE A 112 -18.02 -0.44 19.08
CA ILE A 112 -17.61 0.50 18.02
C ILE A 112 -18.64 0.54 16.89
N VAL A 113 -18.91 -0.61 16.25
CA VAL A 113 -19.89 -0.76 15.15
C VAL A 113 -20.53 -2.14 15.27
N ASP A 114 -21.76 -2.28 14.78
CA ASP A 114 -22.46 -3.57 14.63
C ASP A 114 -21.89 -4.42 13.49
N ARG A 115 -20.56 -4.53 13.42
CA ARG A 115 -19.83 -5.37 12.45
C ARG A 115 -18.69 -6.05 13.19
N PHE A 116 -18.44 -7.34 12.91
CA PHE A 116 -17.36 -8.06 13.57
C PHE A 116 -16.02 -7.40 13.25
N MET A 117 -15.30 -6.95 14.27
CA MET A 117 -13.97 -6.38 14.13
C MET A 117 -13.01 -7.14 15.05
N PRO A 118 -11.84 -7.58 14.57
CA PRO A 118 -10.83 -8.21 15.43
C PRO A 118 -10.17 -7.22 16.40
N SER A 119 -10.04 -5.95 16.01
CA SER A 119 -9.33 -4.91 16.78
C SER A 119 -10.02 -3.54 16.66
N PRO A 120 -9.96 -2.68 17.69
CA PRO A 120 -10.49 -1.31 17.60
C PRO A 120 -9.81 -0.51 16.49
N GLY A 121 -8.54 -0.84 16.23
CA GLY A 121 -7.74 -0.19 15.20
C GLY A 121 -8.29 -0.37 13.79
N ASP A 122 -9.16 -1.34 13.52
CA ASP A 122 -9.73 -1.51 12.19
C ASP A 122 -10.93 -0.56 11.97
N GLY A 123 -11.58 -0.08 13.03
CA GLY A 123 -12.68 0.90 12.98
C GLY A 123 -12.28 2.36 13.25
N MET A 124 -11.20 2.60 13.99
CA MET A 124 -10.74 3.95 14.34
C MET A 124 -9.21 4.01 14.46
N ARG A 125 -8.61 5.20 14.28
CA ARG A 125 -7.16 5.43 14.43
C ARG A 125 -6.85 6.47 15.50
N SER A 126 -5.62 6.41 16.00
CA SER A 126 -5.07 7.46 16.86
C SER A 126 -5.23 8.83 16.20
N ARG A 127 -5.65 9.81 16.99
CA ARG A 127 -5.98 11.20 16.60
C ARG A 127 -7.28 11.39 15.84
N ASP A 128 -8.03 10.33 15.54
CA ASP A 128 -9.39 10.49 15.05
C ASP A 128 -10.25 11.14 16.15
N ILE A 129 -11.19 12.00 15.74
CA ILE A 129 -12.18 12.61 16.63
C ILE A 129 -13.43 11.75 16.59
N VAL A 130 -13.90 11.33 17.76
CA VAL A 130 -14.98 10.37 17.93
C VAL A 130 -16.04 10.97 18.84
N ARG A 131 -17.30 10.78 18.45
CA ARG A 131 -18.48 11.08 19.25
C ARG A 131 -19.03 9.77 19.81
N ALA A 132 -19.11 9.66 21.13
CA ALA A 132 -19.52 8.44 21.81
C ALA A 132 -20.49 8.76 22.95
N ARG A 133 -21.35 7.81 23.30
CA ARG A 133 -22.25 7.90 24.46
C ARG A 133 -21.61 7.20 25.65
N VAL A 134 -21.64 7.82 26.82
CA VAL A 134 -21.16 7.22 28.07
C VAL A 134 -22.12 6.12 28.52
N ILE A 135 -21.59 4.93 28.78
CA ILE A 135 -22.35 3.79 29.34
C ILE A 135 -22.17 3.73 30.85
N GLN A 136 -20.95 3.94 31.33
CA GLN A 136 -20.56 3.77 32.72
C GLN A 136 -19.54 4.85 33.07
N SER A 137 -19.65 5.49 34.24
CA SER A 137 -18.73 6.55 34.69
C SER A 137 -17.67 6.05 35.68
N GLU A 138 -18.02 5.13 36.58
CA GLU A 138 -17.13 4.61 37.63
C GLU A 138 -16.95 3.09 37.55
N PRO A 139 -15.74 2.53 37.81
CA PRO A 139 -14.50 3.18 38.24
C PRO A 139 -13.69 3.83 37.11
N MET A 140 -14.05 3.57 35.85
CA MET A 140 -13.46 4.15 34.65
C MET A 140 -14.57 4.45 33.67
N VAL A 141 -14.45 5.57 32.95
CA VAL A 141 -15.46 5.97 31.98
C VAL A 141 -15.45 5.00 30.81
N LYS A 142 -16.59 4.37 30.53
CA LYS A 142 -16.79 3.53 29.34
C LYS A 142 -17.75 4.23 28.41
N ALA A 143 -17.45 4.18 27.13
CA ALA A 143 -18.28 4.76 26.10
C ALA A 143 -18.59 3.78 24.97
N SER A 144 -19.67 4.04 24.24
CA SER A 144 -20.10 3.27 23.08
C SER A 144 -20.44 4.19 21.91
N CYS A 145 -20.13 3.70 20.71
CA CYS A 145 -20.50 4.32 19.45
C CYS A 145 -21.72 3.64 18.82
N LYS A 146 -22.38 2.71 19.53
CA LYS A 146 -23.56 1.98 19.05
C LYS A 146 -24.87 2.65 19.46
N GLY A 147 -25.94 2.23 18.79
CA GLY A 147 -27.32 2.60 19.10
C GLY A 147 -27.83 3.75 18.24
N ASP A 148 -27.01 4.78 18.02
CA ASP A 148 -27.42 5.98 17.30
C ASP A 148 -26.48 6.26 16.12
N ALA A 149 -27.05 6.58 14.97
CA ALA A 149 -26.31 6.95 13.76
C ALA A 149 -25.48 8.24 13.90
N SER A 150 -25.77 9.04 14.92
CA SER A 150 -24.99 10.23 15.30
C SER A 150 -23.65 9.90 15.93
N LEU A 151 -23.44 8.67 16.40
CA LEU A 151 -22.23 8.25 17.12
C LEU A 151 -21.22 7.61 16.16
N GLY A 152 -19.94 7.69 16.52
CA GLY A 152 -18.83 7.22 15.71
C GLY A 152 -17.78 8.29 15.43
N VAL A 153 -16.94 8.05 14.45
CA VAL A 153 -15.87 8.95 14.01
C VAL A 153 -16.48 10.16 13.30
N LEU A 154 -16.11 11.37 13.74
CA LEU A 154 -16.49 12.66 13.14
C LEU A 154 -15.43 13.18 12.18
N TYR A 155 -14.16 13.00 12.54
CA TYR A 155 -13.04 13.39 11.70
C TYR A 155 -11.96 12.33 11.78
N SER A 156 -11.38 12.03 10.62
CA SER A 156 -10.23 11.14 10.54
C SER A 156 -9.13 11.72 9.68
N LEU A 157 -7.89 11.37 10.04
CA LEU A 157 -6.70 11.81 9.34
C LEU A 157 -6.13 10.66 8.51
N CYS A 158 -5.62 10.99 7.33
CA CYS A 158 -4.84 10.07 6.53
C CYS A 158 -3.54 9.73 7.29
N PRO A 159 -3.25 8.44 7.57
CA PRO A 159 -2.02 8.06 8.26
C PRO A 159 -0.76 8.32 7.44
N VAL A 160 -0.89 8.46 6.12
CA VAL A 160 0.24 8.66 5.20
C VAL A 160 0.60 10.14 5.07
N CYS A 161 -0.38 10.99 4.76
CA CYS A 161 -0.13 12.40 4.43
C CYS A 161 -0.67 13.40 5.47
N GLY A 162 -1.45 12.94 6.46
CA GLY A 162 -2.00 13.78 7.52
C GLY A 162 -3.15 14.70 7.10
N ILE A 163 -3.71 14.55 5.90
CA ILE A 163 -4.89 15.30 5.43
C ILE A 163 -6.17 14.59 5.87
N PHE A 164 -7.25 15.34 6.06
CA PHE A 164 -8.58 14.79 6.32
C PHE A 164 -9.03 13.82 5.22
N LEU A 165 -9.60 12.70 5.63
CA LEU A 165 -10.16 11.72 4.70
C LEU A 165 -11.58 12.14 4.30
N GLU A 166 -11.91 11.92 3.04
CA GLU A 166 -13.24 12.14 2.48
C GLU A 166 -14.01 10.81 2.41
N ILE A 167 -15.34 10.90 2.39
CA ILE A 167 -16.21 9.73 2.27
C ILE A 167 -16.11 9.18 0.84
N SER A 168 -15.94 7.87 0.71
CA SER A 168 -15.84 7.21 -0.59
C SER A 168 -16.25 5.75 -0.49
N ASP A 169 -17.12 5.29 -1.39
CA ASP A 169 -17.57 3.89 -1.52
C ASP A 169 -17.00 3.22 -2.80
N LYS A 170 -15.87 3.73 -3.31
CA LYS A 170 -15.26 3.23 -4.56
C LYS A 170 -14.68 1.82 -4.44
N VAL A 171 -14.19 1.45 -3.25
CA VAL A 171 -13.55 0.16 -2.97
C VAL A 171 -14.47 -0.60 -2.00
N PRO A 172 -14.77 -1.89 -2.25
CA PRO A 172 -15.63 -2.66 -1.36
C PRO A 172 -15.08 -2.66 0.08
N ASP A 173 -15.97 -2.56 1.05
CA ASP A 173 -15.69 -2.55 2.50
C ASP A 173 -14.83 -1.38 2.99
N GLN A 174 -14.56 -0.39 2.14
CA GLN A 174 -13.85 0.83 2.51
C GLN A 174 -14.78 2.02 2.30
N ASN A 175 -14.87 2.89 3.31
CA ASN A 175 -15.81 4.00 3.33
C ASN A 175 -15.14 5.38 3.36
N VAL A 176 -13.80 5.41 3.46
CA VAL A 176 -13.01 6.64 3.42
C VAL A 176 -11.85 6.56 2.44
N ALA A 177 -11.56 7.68 1.78
CA ALA A 177 -10.45 7.83 0.85
C ALA A 177 -9.71 9.15 1.08
N CYS A 178 -8.41 9.17 0.82
CA CYS A 178 -7.63 10.39 0.82
C CYS A 178 -7.67 11.07 -0.55
N ASN A 179 -7.84 12.38 -0.57
CA ASN A 179 -7.82 13.16 -1.81
C ASN A 179 -6.38 13.37 -2.34
N ARG A 180 -5.36 13.31 -1.46
CA ARG A 180 -3.96 13.58 -1.83
C ARG A 180 -3.15 12.34 -2.18
N CYS A 181 -3.39 11.23 -1.52
CA CYS A 181 -2.67 9.98 -1.78
C CYS A 181 -3.66 8.85 -1.99
N ASP A 182 -3.16 7.69 -2.43
CA ASP A 182 -4.01 6.53 -2.75
C ASP A 182 -4.59 5.82 -1.51
N TYR A 183 -4.46 6.40 -0.32
CA TYR A 183 -4.94 5.76 0.90
C TYR A 183 -6.46 5.64 0.89
N THR A 184 -6.94 4.41 0.99
CA THR A 184 -8.34 4.08 1.24
C THR A 184 -8.43 3.16 2.45
N GLY A 185 -9.55 3.20 3.16
CA GLY A 185 -9.71 2.41 4.37
C GLY A 185 -11.12 2.42 4.93
N TYR A 186 -11.28 1.75 6.06
CA TYR A 186 -12.52 1.70 6.81
C TYR A 186 -12.41 2.52 8.10
N ARG A 187 -13.48 3.26 8.43
CA ARG A 187 -13.72 3.94 9.69
C ARG A 187 -15.15 3.71 10.15
N ALA A 188 -15.39 3.69 11.46
CA ALA A 188 -16.72 3.66 12.04
C ALA A 188 -17.35 5.06 11.92
N LEU A 189 -17.98 5.40 10.80
CA LEU A 189 -18.43 6.76 10.52
C LEU A 189 -19.67 7.13 11.33
N SER A 190 -19.70 8.36 11.85
CA SER A 190 -20.90 9.04 12.33
C SER A 190 -21.57 9.78 11.17
N ASN A 191 -22.89 9.99 11.22
CA ASN A 191 -23.61 10.88 10.28
C ASN A 191 -23.09 12.33 10.28
N GLY A 192 -22.40 12.75 11.34
CA GLY A 192 -21.73 14.06 11.42
C GLY A 192 -20.34 14.10 10.76
N TYR A 193 -19.89 13.04 10.09
CA TYR A 193 -18.54 12.97 9.54
C TYR A 193 -18.27 14.11 8.54
N GLY A 194 -17.21 14.88 8.79
CA GLY A 194 -16.84 16.04 7.98
C GLY A 194 -17.60 17.35 8.31
N HIS A 195 -18.62 17.29 9.16
CA HIS A 195 -19.42 18.45 9.58
C HIS A 195 -19.21 18.82 11.07
N GLY A 196 -18.41 18.05 11.79
CA GLY A 196 -18.05 18.31 13.18
C GLY A 196 -19.14 17.94 14.16
N HIS A 197 -19.43 18.81 15.12
CA HIS A 197 -20.46 18.54 16.15
C HIS A 197 -21.89 18.77 15.63
N ILE A 198 -22.04 19.43 14.48
CA ILE A 198 -23.34 19.70 13.85
C ILE A 198 -23.64 18.54 12.90
N ILE A 199 -24.77 17.87 13.13
CA ILE A 199 -25.26 16.83 12.21
C ILE A 199 -26.20 17.50 11.21
N PRO A 200 -25.89 17.46 9.90
CA PRO A 200 -26.82 17.93 8.88
C PRO A 200 -28.07 17.04 8.81
N GLU A 201 -29.25 17.66 8.71
CA GLU A 201 -30.51 16.94 8.52
C GLU A 201 -30.53 16.26 7.15
N GLY A 202 -30.91 14.98 7.11
CA GLY A 202 -31.06 14.20 5.86
C GLY A 202 -29.80 13.49 5.36
N VAL A 203 -28.68 13.54 6.07
CA VAL A 203 -27.48 12.75 5.76
C VAL A 203 -27.48 11.46 6.56
N ASP A 204 -27.48 10.32 5.88
CA ASP A 204 -27.36 9.00 6.51
C ASP A 204 -26.12 8.25 5.97
N LEU A 205 -25.08 8.19 6.80
CA LEU A 205 -23.83 7.48 6.53
C LEU A 205 -23.81 6.09 7.16
N SER A 206 -24.82 5.74 7.97
CA SER A 206 -24.98 4.42 8.58
C SER A 206 -24.86 3.26 7.58
N PRO A 207 -25.41 3.34 6.34
CA PRO A 207 -25.28 2.27 5.36
C PRO A 207 -23.82 2.00 4.95
N LEU A 208 -22.96 3.02 4.95
CA LEU A 208 -21.54 2.89 4.60
C LEU A 208 -20.73 2.15 5.67
N ASN A 209 -21.25 2.05 6.90
CA ASN A 209 -20.64 1.22 7.94
C ASN A 209 -20.95 -0.28 7.72
N ARG A 210 -21.91 -0.62 6.85
CA ARG A 210 -22.30 -2.00 6.49
C ARG A 210 -22.49 -2.88 7.73
N GLY A 211 -23.28 -2.39 8.68
CA GLY A 211 -23.61 -3.10 9.92
C GLY A 211 -24.26 -4.45 9.62
N GLY A 212 -23.80 -5.50 10.30
CA GLY A 212 -24.29 -6.87 10.17
C GLY A 212 -23.66 -7.68 9.03
N GLU A 213 -22.97 -7.03 8.09
CA GLU A 213 -22.37 -7.72 6.94
C GLU A 213 -20.98 -8.29 7.26
N ARG A 214 -20.70 -9.47 6.71
CA ARG A 214 -19.38 -10.09 6.81
C ARG A 214 -18.39 -9.38 5.89
N TRP A 215 -17.12 -9.31 6.29
CA TRP A 215 -16.06 -8.81 5.43
C TRP A 215 -15.85 -9.67 4.20
N THR A 216 -15.52 -9.03 3.08
CA THR A 216 -15.02 -9.73 1.90
C THR A 216 -13.74 -10.50 2.25
N PRO A 217 -13.45 -11.64 1.59
CA PRO A 217 -12.26 -12.43 1.88
C PRO A 217 -10.94 -11.65 1.75
N GLU A 218 -10.89 -10.70 0.82
CA GLU A 218 -9.73 -9.82 0.61
C GLU A 218 -9.48 -8.90 1.81
N MET A 219 -10.56 -8.38 2.42
CA MET A 219 -10.47 -7.51 3.59
C MET A 219 -10.31 -8.29 4.88
N ASP A 220 -10.95 -9.46 5.01
CA ASP A 220 -10.80 -10.35 6.17
C ASP A 220 -9.33 -10.76 6.39
N GLY A 221 -8.57 -10.96 5.30
CA GLY A 221 -7.13 -11.20 5.35
C GLY A 221 -6.27 -9.97 5.74
N ARG A 222 -6.83 -8.76 5.68
CA ARG A 222 -6.15 -7.49 6.04
C ARG A 222 -6.45 -7.04 7.46
N LEU A 223 -7.52 -7.55 8.08
CA LEU A 223 -7.88 -7.23 9.46
C LEU A 223 -6.81 -7.70 10.46
N GLY A 224 -6.71 -7.00 11.59
CA GLY A 224 -5.73 -7.28 12.61
C GLY A 224 -6.09 -8.51 13.45
N HIS A 225 -5.82 -9.72 12.97
CA HIS A 225 -6.02 -10.92 13.79
C HIS A 225 -5.00 -11.00 14.96
N ASP A 226 -5.50 -11.19 16.17
CA ASP A 226 -4.79 -11.60 17.40
C ASP A 226 -3.77 -10.66 18.05
N GLY A 227 -3.78 -9.35 17.79
CA GLY A 227 -2.82 -8.44 18.48
C GLY A 227 -1.34 -8.80 18.27
N ALA A 228 -1.04 -9.71 17.33
CA ALA A 228 0.26 -10.32 17.09
C ALA A 228 1.22 -9.41 16.31
N ARG A 229 0.81 -8.17 16.05
CA ARG A 229 1.67 -7.16 15.45
C ARG A 229 1.96 -6.11 16.50
N PRO A 230 3.14 -6.17 17.17
CA PRO A 230 3.55 -5.05 17.98
C PRO A 230 3.68 -3.86 17.02
N TYR A 231 3.18 -2.71 17.46
CA TYR A 231 3.24 -1.42 16.77
C TYR A 231 2.21 -1.25 15.64
N LEU A 232 1.00 -0.93 16.08
CA LEU A 232 0.29 0.34 15.86
C LEU A 232 1.18 1.54 15.43
N SER A 233 2.00 1.35 14.40
CA SER A 233 2.90 2.36 13.84
C SER A 233 2.27 2.93 12.58
N PRO A 234 2.53 4.20 12.24
CA PRO A 234 2.16 4.76 10.94
C PRO A 234 2.60 3.87 9.75
N MET A 235 3.65 3.07 9.94
CA MET A 235 4.15 2.08 8.96
C MET A 235 3.25 0.83 8.84
N ALA A 236 2.63 0.37 9.92
CA ALA A 236 1.62 -0.69 9.88
C ALA A 236 0.31 -0.20 9.24
N ASP A 237 0.00 1.08 9.42
CA ASP A 237 -1.13 1.74 8.75
C ASP A 237 -0.86 1.96 7.26
N TYR A 238 0.39 2.29 6.89
CA TYR A 238 0.86 2.29 5.50
C TYR A 238 0.71 0.91 4.83
N ARG A 239 0.93 -0.19 5.58
CA ARG A 239 0.73 -1.56 5.07
C ARG A 239 -0.74 -1.99 4.97
N ARG A 240 -1.66 -1.30 5.66
CA ARG A 240 -3.10 -1.60 5.65
C ARG A 240 -3.87 -0.85 4.54
N GLY A 241 -3.38 0.31 4.12
CA GLY A 241 -3.93 1.01 2.94
C GLY A 241 -3.43 0.37 1.63
N GLU A 242 -4.27 0.38 0.60
CA GLU A 242 -3.82 0.12 -0.76
C GLU A 242 -2.96 1.30 -1.22
N THR A 243 -1.65 1.18 -1.11
CA THR A 243 -0.81 1.87 -2.09
C THR A 243 -1.00 1.13 -3.40
N HIS A 244 -1.24 1.85 -4.50
CA HIS A 244 -1.31 1.28 -5.84
C HIS A 244 -0.30 0.13 -5.98
N LYS A 245 -0.69 -0.98 -6.61
CA LYS A 245 0.32 -1.96 -7.06
C LYS A 245 1.31 -1.15 -7.89
N MET A 246 2.60 -1.21 -7.52
CA MET A 246 3.67 -0.61 -8.34
C MET A 246 3.36 -0.92 -9.81
N PRO A 247 3.35 0.08 -10.71
CA PRO A 247 3.04 -0.19 -12.11
C PRO A 247 4.00 -1.27 -12.62
N GLU A 248 3.54 -2.17 -13.49
CA GLU A 248 4.36 -3.32 -13.93
C GLU A 248 5.72 -2.88 -14.50
N SER A 249 5.80 -1.67 -15.06
CA SER A 249 7.03 -1.04 -15.53
C SER A 249 8.06 -0.75 -14.41
N GLN A 250 7.61 -0.58 -13.16
CA GLN A 250 8.43 -0.28 -11.99
C GLN A 250 8.58 -1.46 -11.02
N ILE A 251 7.76 -2.52 -11.15
CA ILE A 251 7.98 -3.76 -10.40
C ILE A 251 9.33 -4.33 -10.83
N ARG A 252 10.34 -4.15 -9.98
CA ARG A 252 11.63 -4.80 -10.16
C ARG A 252 11.38 -6.31 -10.14
N LYS A 253 11.55 -6.98 -11.29
CA LYS A 253 11.47 -8.44 -11.39
C LYS A 253 12.28 -9.05 -10.23
N PRO A 254 11.72 -10.01 -9.48
CA PRO A 254 12.37 -10.52 -8.27
C PRO A 254 13.79 -10.98 -8.61
N THR A 255 14.76 -10.26 -8.06
CA THR A 255 16.18 -10.59 -8.18
C THR A 255 16.48 -11.73 -7.21
N GLY A 256 17.27 -12.72 -7.64
CA GLY A 256 17.81 -13.72 -6.71
C GLY A 256 18.68 -13.06 -5.64
N ARG A 257 19.09 -13.82 -4.63
CA ARG A 257 19.95 -13.39 -3.50
C ARG A 257 21.23 -12.63 -3.93
N ASP A 258 21.64 -12.81 -5.18
CA ASP A 258 22.82 -12.20 -5.80
C ASP A 258 22.53 -10.98 -6.71
N GLY A 259 21.32 -10.41 -6.66
CA GLY A 259 20.94 -9.25 -7.49
C GLY A 259 20.76 -9.55 -8.98
N ARG A 260 20.87 -10.82 -9.40
CA ARG A 260 20.64 -11.24 -10.79
C ARG A 260 19.13 -11.46 -11.04
N PRO A 261 18.61 -11.05 -12.21
CA PRO A 261 17.23 -11.36 -12.58
C PRO A 261 16.99 -12.86 -12.52
N ARG A 262 15.86 -13.29 -11.95
CA ARG A 262 15.45 -14.69 -12.00
C ARG A 262 15.30 -15.09 -13.48
N LYS A 263 16.09 -16.08 -13.91
CA LYS A 263 16.07 -16.54 -15.31
C LYS A 263 14.70 -17.16 -15.59
N GLU A 264 14.03 -16.68 -16.63
CA GLU A 264 12.81 -17.29 -17.16
C GLU A 264 13.18 -18.70 -17.67
N MET A 265 12.37 -19.69 -17.29
CA MET A 265 12.59 -21.08 -17.68
C MET A 265 11.83 -21.31 -18.99
N HIS A 266 12.54 -21.72 -20.04
CA HIS A 266 11.94 -22.03 -21.34
C HIS A 266 11.67 -23.53 -21.44
N ASP A 267 10.46 -23.88 -21.87
CA ASP A 267 10.07 -25.27 -22.11
C ASP A 267 10.69 -25.76 -23.43
N THR A 268 11.34 -26.92 -23.40
CA THR A 268 12.08 -27.52 -24.52
C THR A 268 12.08 -29.04 -24.47
N THR A 269 12.46 -29.68 -25.56
CA THR A 269 12.76 -31.12 -25.57
C THR A 269 14.26 -31.36 -25.54
N CYS A 270 14.67 -32.38 -24.79
CA CYS A 270 16.07 -32.82 -24.74
C CYS A 270 16.46 -33.44 -26.09
N THR A 271 17.56 -32.98 -26.70
CA THR A 271 18.09 -33.49 -27.98
C THR A 271 18.62 -34.91 -27.92
N LEU A 272 18.90 -35.42 -26.71
CA LEU A 272 19.51 -36.73 -26.50
C LEU A 272 18.49 -37.81 -26.09
N CYS A 273 17.47 -37.47 -25.31
CA CYS A 273 16.47 -38.43 -24.83
C CYS A 273 15.01 -38.07 -25.15
N GLY A 274 14.75 -36.92 -25.79
CA GLY A 274 13.40 -36.50 -26.20
C GLY A 274 12.47 -36.04 -25.08
N THR A 275 12.89 -36.07 -23.81
CA THR A 275 12.04 -35.67 -22.68
C THR A 275 11.78 -34.16 -22.65
N ALA A 276 10.56 -33.78 -22.27
CA ALA A 276 10.20 -32.38 -22.05
C ALA A 276 10.92 -31.85 -20.80
N THR A 277 11.73 -30.80 -20.97
CA THR A 277 12.58 -30.22 -19.94
C THR A 277 12.60 -28.69 -20.00
N LYS A 278 12.86 -28.07 -18.85
CA LYS A 278 12.91 -26.62 -18.71
C LYS A 278 14.34 -26.13 -18.61
N VAL A 279 14.76 -25.20 -19.46
CA VAL A 279 16.12 -24.64 -19.48
C VAL A 279 16.14 -23.14 -19.17
N PRO A 280 17.18 -22.63 -18.48
CA PRO A 280 17.27 -21.23 -18.07
C PRO A 280 17.85 -20.30 -19.17
N PHE A 281 17.89 -20.76 -20.42
CA PHE A 281 18.42 -20.02 -21.57
C PHE A 281 17.51 -20.25 -22.78
N GLN A 282 17.41 -19.26 -23.66
CA GLN A 282 16.58 -19.38 -24.85
C GLN A 282 17.17 -20.45 -25.80
N PRO A 283 16.36 -21.40 -26.29
CA PRO A 283 16.80 -22.48 -27.18
C PRO A 283 17.31 -21.89 -28.50
N THR A 284 18.62 -21.96 -28.74
CA THR A 284 19.19 -21.54 -30.02
C THR A 284 19.27 -22.74 -30.97
N PRO A 285 18.70 -22.66 -32.18
CA PRO A 285 18.83 -23.74 -33.16
C PRO A 285 20.31 -23.97 -33.50
N GLY A 286 20.71 -25.24 -33.60
CA GLY A 286 22.10 -25.63 -33.89
C GLY A 286 23.00 -25.87 -32.68
N LYS A 287 22.49 -25.73 -31.43
CA LYS A 287 23.21 -26.13 -30.21
C LYS A 287 22.48 -27.28 -29.49
N PRO A 288 23.20 -28.23 -28.86
CA PRO A 288 22.57 -29.31 -28.11
C PRO A 288 21.86 -28.78 -26.86
N ILE A 289 20.65 -29.26 -26.60
CA ILE A 289 19.84 -28.93 -25.42
C ILE A 289 19.59 -30.22 -24.67
N ARG A 290 20.12 -30.33 -23.45
CA ARG A 290 20.08 -31.57 -22.68
C ARG A 290 19.37 -31.39 -21.35
N CYS A 291 18.63 -32.41 -20.93
CA CYS A 291 18.16 -32.53 -19.55
C CYS A 291 19.35 -32.67 -18.59
N ARG A 292 19.11 -32.54 -17.28
CA ARG A 292 20.16 -32.64 -16.25
C ARG A 292 20.90 -33.97 -16.34
N ASP A 293 20.16 -35.07 -16.43
CA ASP A 293 20.74 -36.42 -16.45
C ASP A 293 21.56 -36.67 -17.71
N CYS A 294 21.09 -36.25 -18.89
CA CYS A 294 21.84 -36.35 -20.14
C CYS A 294 23.06 -35.41 -20.18
N MET A 295 22.97 -34.23 -19.54
CA MET A 295 24.10 -33.32 -19.42
C MET A 295 25.21 -33.96 -18.56
N ASP A 296 24.84 -34.60 -17.46
CA ASP A 296 25.77 -35.24 -16.54
C ASP A 296 26.40 -36.49 -17.18
N LYS A 297 25.62 -37.31 -17.89
CA LYS A 297 26.15 -38.44 -18.69
C LYS A 297 27.23 -38.03 -19.69
N VAL A 298 27.03 -36.92 -20.41
CA VAL A 298 28.02 -36.44 -21.39
C VAL A 298 29.24 -35.82 -20.70
N LYS A 299 29.06 -35.14 -19.57
CA LYS A 299 30.20 -34.60 -18.79
C LYS A 299 31.06 -35.70 -18.18
N ASN A 300 30.43 -36.79 -17.74
CA ASN A 300 31.11 -37.95 -17.15
C ASN A 300 31.72 -38.88 -18.21
N GLY A 301 31.48 -38.64 -19.50
CA GLY A 301 32.03 -39.44 -20.60
C GLY A 301 31.34 -40.79 -20.81
N GLU A 302 30.16 -41.00 -20.20
CA GLU A 302 29.39 -42.25 -20.25
C GLU A 302 28.48 -42.34 -21.50
N ALA A 303 28.38 -41.27 -22.28
CA ALA A 303 27.58 -41.23 -23.49
C ALA A 303 28.25 -42.02 -24.63
N SER A 304 27.49 -42.90 -25.29
CA SER A 304 28.02 -43.69 -26.40
C SER A 304 28.29 -42.82 -27.64
N LYS A 305 29.30 -43.20 -28.44
CA LYS A 305 29.63 -42.49 -29.68
C LYS A 305 28.45 -42.45 -30.66
N GLU A 306 27.60 -43.48 -30.64
CA GLU A 306 26.42 -43.60 -31.50
C GLU A 306 25.30 -42.62 -31.09
N GLU A 307 25.06 -42.43 -29.80
CA GLU A 307 24.09 -41.44 -29.29
C GLU A 307 24.49 -40.01 -29.67
N LEU A 308 25.79 -39.69 -29.56
CA LEU A 308 26.34 -38.39 -29.94
C LEU A 308 26.29 -38.16 -31.46
N ALA A 309 26.39 -39.21 -32.27
CA ALA A 309 26.24 -39.12 -33.72
C ALA A 309 24.79 -38.81 -34.12
N LYS A 310 23.82 -39.52 -33.52
CA LYS A 310 22.38 -39.26 -33.71
C LYS A 310 22.00 -37.84 -33.28
N GLU A 311 22.53 -37.36 -32.15
CA GLU A 311 22.31 -35.98 -31.69
C GLU A 311 22.84 -34.96 -32.71
N ARG A 312 24.01 -35.20 -33.33
CA ARG A 312 24.57 -34.32 -34.37
C ARG A 312 23.73 -34.28 -35.63
N GLU A 313 23.13 -35.40 -36.04
CA GLU A 313 22.23 -35.45 -37.19
C GLU A 313 20.97 -34.61 -36.96
N VAL A 314 20.33 -34.76 -35.79
CA VAL A 314 19.17 -33.96 -35.38
C VAL A 314 19.51 -32.47 -35.29
N ILE A 315 20.69 -32.12 -34.78
CA ILE A 315 21.14 -30.73 -34.72
C ILE A 315 21.37 -30.16 -36.13
N ASN A 316 21.93 -30.94 -37.04
CA ASN A 316 22.18 -30.52 -38.42
C ASN A 316 20.88 -30.36 -39.22
N SER A 317 19.87 -31.21 -39.01
CA SER A 317 18.56 -31.03 -39.64
C SER A 317 17.87 -29.77 -39.11
N MET A 318 17.81 -29.60 -37.79
CA MET A 318 17.22 -28.40 -37.16
C MET A 318 17.97 -27.12 -37.55
N ARG A 319 19.29 -27.17 -37.75
CA ARG A 319 20.07 -26.04 -38.24
C ARG A 319 19.69 -25.68 -39.68
N LYS A 320 19.54 -26.66 -40.56
CA LYS A 320 19.12 -26.44 -41.96
C LYS A 320 17.69 -25.89 -42.03
N GLU A 321 16.79 -26.41 -41.22
CA GLU A 321 15.41 -25.90 -41.11
C GLU A 321 15.37 -24.46 -40.58
N ALA A 322 16.15 -24.17 -39.53
CA ALA A 322 16.27 -22.82 -39.00
C ALA A 322 16.92 -21.85 -40.00
N GLU A 323 17.89 -22.30 -40.79
CA GLU A 323 18.52 -21.49 -41.85
C GLU A 323 17.54 -21.17 -42.98
N LYS A 324 16.69 -22.13 -43.37
CA LYS A 324 15.57 -21.88 -44.28
C LYS A 324 14.54 -20.92 -43.67
N ALA A 325 14.20 -21.09 -42.39
CA ALA A 325 13.20 -20.27 -41.71
C ALA A 325 13.70 -18.86 -41.32
N ALA A 326 15.02 -18.65 -41.21
CA ALA A 326 15.62 -17.36 -40.89
C ALA A 326 15.67 -16.42 -42.10
N GLY A 327 15.58 -16.96 -43.32
CA GLY A 327 15.64 -16.17 -44.55
C GLY A 327 17.05 -15.65 -44.85
N LEU A 328 17.19 -14.90 -45.95
CA LEU A 328 18.46 -14.23 -46.28
C LEU A 328 18.41 -12.77 -45.84
N LYS A 329 19.34 -12.40 -44.97
CA LYS A 329 19.54 -11.00 -44.57
C LYS A 329 20.46 -10.29 -45.56
N VAL A 330 19.97 -9.21 -46.14
CA VAL A 330 20.65 -8.38 -47.13
C VAL A 330 20.88 -6.99 -46.53
N PHE A 331 22.10 -6.50 -46.65
CA PHE A 331 22.49 -5.13 -46.31
C PHE A 331 22.14 -4.19 -47.46
N VAL A 332 21.54 -3.05 -47.14
CA VAL A 332 21.20 -1.99 -48.09
C VAL A 332 21.90 -0.70 -47.68
N GLY A 333 22.91 -0.29 -48.44
CA GLY A 333 23.62 0.98 -48.24
C GLY A 333 23.18 2.06 -49.23
N GLY A 334 23.33 3.33 -48.84
CA GLY A 334 23.08 4.48 -49.72
C GLY A 334 21.67 5.07 -49.62
N LEU A 335 20.92 4.74 -48.56
CA LEU A 335 19.57 5.23 -48.36
C LEU A 335 19.55 6.76 -48.12
N PRO A 336 18.60 7.50 -48.71
CA PRO A 336 18.41 8.92 -48.40
C PRO A 336 17.88 9.11 -46.97
N HIS A 337 18.14 10.28 -46.38
CA HIS A 337 17.90 10.55 -44.95
C HIS A 337 16.41 10.71 -44.59
N GLY A 338 15.50 10.56 -45.55
CA GLY A 338 14.04 10.63 -45.34
C GLY A 338 13.28 9.45 -45.95
N VAL A 339 13.98 8.38 -46.35
CA VAL A 339 13.32 7.21 -46.94
C VAL A 339 12.48 6.49 -45.88
N THR A 340 11.27 6.08 -46.24
CA THR A 340 10.41 5.28 -45.35
C THR A 340 10.58 3.78 -45.62
N GLU A 341 10.12 2.95 -44.67
CA GLU A 341 10.15 1.50 -44.85
C GLU A 341 9.24 1.04 -46.01
N GLU A 342 8.16 1.78 -46.29
CA GLU A 342 7.26 1.49 -47.42
C GLU A 342 7.96 1.70 -48.77
N GLU A 343 8.68 2.80 -48.96
CA GLU A 343 9.39 3.10 -50.20
C GLU A 343 10.46 2.04 -50.53
N ILE A 344 11.18 1.56 -49.51
CA ILE A 344 12.14 0.46 -49.69
C ILE A 344 11.42 -0.85 -50.05
N ARG A 345 10.25 -1.10 -49.47
CA ARG A 345 9.47 -2.29 -49.74
C ARG A 345 8.99 -2.31 -51.19
N GLU A 346 8.43 -1.21 -51.69
CA GLU A 346 7.94 -1.10 -53.07
C GLU A 346 9.03 -1.38 -54.12
N VAL A 347 10.26 -0.95 -53.85
CA VAL A 347 11.40 -1.14 -54.76
C VAL A 347 11.90 -2.59 -54.76
N VAL A 348 11.78 -3.29 -53.63
CA VAL A 348 12.38 -4.61 -53.43
C VAL A 348 11.37 -5.75 -53.59
N GLU A 349 10.08 -5.50 -53.38
CA GLU A 349 8.98 -6.45 -53.49
C GLU A 349 8.86 -7.15 -54.86
N PRO A 350 9.14 -6.50 -56.02
CA PRO A 350 9.14 -7.16 -57.32
C PRO A 350 10.16 -8.31 -57.45
N HIS A 351 11.22 -8.29 -56.63
CA HIS A 351 12.33 -9.25 -56.71
C HIS A 351 12.23 -10.38 -55.67
N GLY A 352 11.30 -10.30 -54.71
CA GLY A 352 11.06 -11.36 -53.73
C GLY A 352 10.22 -10.94 -52.53
N SER A 353 9.70 -11.93 -51.81
CA SER A 353 8.87 -11.70 -50.62
C SER A 353 9.72 -11.26 -49.43
N LEU A 354 9.36 -10.11 -48.85
CA LEU A 354 10.07 -9.48 -47.74
C LEU A 354 9.42 -9.80 -46.40
N ARG A 355 10.22 -10.32 -45.46
CA ARG A 355 9.80 -10.60 -44.10
C ARG A 355 9.91 -9.39 -43.18
N LYS A 356 11.03 -8.67 -43.28
CA LYS A 356 11.33 -7.53 -42.42
C LYS A 356 12.24 -6.55 -43.14
N VAL A 357 11.93 -5.26 -43.03
CA VAL A 357 12.80 -4.14 -43.38
C VAL A 357 13.17 -3.45 -42.07
N ASP A 358 14.44 -3.09 -41.89
CA ASP A 358 14.96 -2.49 -40.66
C ASP A 358 15.96 -1.39 -41.03
N ILE A 359 15.56 -0.13 -40.90
CA ILE A 359 16.40 1.03 -41.21
C ILE A 359 17.18 1.41 -39.94
N VAL A 360 18.51 1.46 -40.03
CA VAL A 360 19.33 1.75 -38.85
C VAL A 360 19.38 3.25 -38.59
N THR A 361 18.85 3.64 -37.43
CA THR A 361 18.88 5.00 -36.91
C THR A 361 19.94 5.16 -35.82
N ASP A 362 20.41 6.39 -35.60
CA ASP A 362 21.29 6.74 -34.49
C ASP A 362 20.53 6.94 -33.18
N ARG A 363 21.24 7.09 -32.06
CA ARG A 363 20.63 7.38 -30.74
C ARG A 363 19.74 8.62 -30.75
N ASP A 364 20.01 9.58 -31.64
CA ASP A 364 19.25 10.82 -31.81
C ASP A 364 18.10 10.67 -32.82
N GLY A 365 17.79 9.46 -33.28
CA GLY A 365 16.67 9.16 -34.19
C GLY A 365 16.96 9.40 -35.68
N ASN A 366 18.11 9.96 -36.03
CA ASN A 366 18.47 10.23 -37.43
C ASN A 366 18.92 8.95 -38.17
N PRO A 367 18.48 8.70 -39.42
CA PRO A 367 18.89 7.51 -40.18
C PRO A 367 20.36 7.58 -40.59
N LYS A 368 21.08 6.47 -40.41
CA LYS A 368 22.51 6.36 -40.77
C LYS A 368 22.77 6.14 -42.26
N GLY A 369 21.71 6.12 -43.08
CA GLY A 369 21.79 5.92 -44.53
C GLY A 369 22.02 4.46 -44.95
N PHE A 370 21.75 3.50 -44.07
CA PHE A 370 21.76 2.08 -44.39
C PHE A 370 20.70 1.30 -43.60
N GLY A 371 20.31 0.14 -44.10
CA GLY A 371 19.31 -0.73 -43.52
C GLY A 371 19.57 -2.20 -43.80
N PHE A 372 18.74 -3.05 -43.23
CA PHE A 372 18.75 -4.49 -43.45
C PHE A 372 17.37 -4.95 -43.91
N ILE A 373 17.37 -5.83 -44.90
CA ILE A 373 16.18 -6.48 -45.42
C ILE A 373 16.32 -7.98 -45.19
N VAL A 374 15.26 -8.63 -44.74
CA VAL A 374 15.20 -10.09 -44.58
C VAL A 374 14.21 -10.63 -45.60
N PHE A 375 14.70 -11.44 -46.55
CA PHE A 375 13.86 -12.14 -47.52
C PHE A 375 13.34 -13.44 -46.93
N ASP A 376 12.09 -13.82 -47.24
CA ASP A 376 11.52 -15.09 -46.80
C ASP A 376 12.24 -16.30 -47.41
N ASN A 377 12.65 -16.20 -48.68
CA ASN A 377 13.37 -17.25 -49.37
C ASN A 377 14.83 -16.83 -49.65
N PRO A 378 15.84 -17.60 -49.19
CA PRO A 378 17.23 -17.25 -49.43
C PRO A 378 17.65 -17.28 -50.90
N GLU A 379 16.97 -18.06 -51.75
CA GLU A 379 17.24 -18.08 -53.18
C GLU A 379 16.78 -16.79 -53.87
N GLN A 380 15.59 -16.30 -53.52
CA GLN A 380 15.06 -15.03 -54.02
C GLN A 380 15.97 -13.86 -53.63
N GLY A 381 16.43 -13.83 -52.37
CA GLY A 381 17.34 -12.79 -51.90
C GLY A 381 18.67 -12.75 -52.68
N ARG A 382 19.23 -13.91 -53.05
CA ARG A 382 20.47 -13.97 -53.86
C ARG A 382 20.26 -13.51 -55.30
N THR A 383 19.11 -13.80 -55.89
CA THR A 383 18.73 -13.31 -57.22
C THR A 383 18.49 -11.80 -57.18
N ALA A 384 17.79 -11.31 -56.17
CA ALA A 384 17.53 -9.89 -55.95
C ALA A 384 18.84 -9.08 -55.81
N ILE A 385 19.86 -9.58 -55.08
CA ILE A 385 21.18 -8.92 -55.01
C ILE A 385 21.85 -8.77 -56.39
N LYS A 386 21.65 -9.73 -57.31
CA LYS A 386 22.25 -9.68 -58.65
C LYS A 386 21.53 -8.70 -59.56
N GLU A 387 20.20 -8.64 -59.46
CA GLU A 387 19.35 -7.80 -60.30
C GLU A 387 19.34 -6.34 -59.85
N MET A 388 19.43 -6.07 -58.54
CA MET A 388 19.28 -4.73 -57.96
C MET A 388 20.60 -3.91 -57.87
N LYS A 389 21.63 -4.24 -58.66
CA LYS A 389 22.95 -3.58 -58.57
C LYS A 389 22.98 -2.11 -58.98
N ASP A 390 21.99 -1.63 -59.74
CA ASP A 390 22.00 -0.30 -60.38
C ASP A 390 20.78 0.58 -60.05
N ILE A 391 20.10 0.33 -58.93
CA ILE A 391 18.92 1.11 -58.53
C ILE A 391 19.33 2.45 -57.89
N ASN A 392 18.72 3.54 -58.36
CA ASN A 392 18.85 4.89 -57.81
C ASN A 392 17.57 5.26 -57.06
N LEU A 393 17.72 5.78 -55.84
CA LEU A 393 16.60 6.27 -55.03
C LEU A 393 16.96 7.60 -54.38
N GLY A 394 16.14 8.64 -54.60
CA GLY A 394 16.38 9.98 -54.05
C GLY A 394 17.73 10.61 -54.45
N GLY A 395 18.24 10.30 -55.65
CA GLY A 395 19.52 10.81 -56.14
C GLY A 395 20.77 10.09 -55.59
N ARG A 396 20.60 8.97 -54.89
CA ARG A 396 21.71 8.12 -54.38
C ARG A 396 21.60 6.71 -54.94
N ARG A 397 22.75 6.09 -55.25
CA ARG A 397 22.85 4.68 -55.67
C ARG A 397 22.72 3.76 -54.46
N LEU A 398 21.80 2.81 -54.53
CA LEU A 398 21.65 1.78 -53.51
C LEU A 398 22.65 0.64 -53.71
N ARG A 399 23.15 0.08 -52.62
CA ARG A 399 24.10 -1.03 -52.61
C ARG A 399 23.51 -2.21 -51.83
N PHE A 400 23.32 -3.34 -52.50
CA PHE A 400 22.82 -4.57 -51.90
C PHE A 400 23.95 -5.60 -51.74
N GLU A 401 24.20 -6.06 -50.51
CA GLU A 401 25.22 -7.07 -50.20
C GLU A 401 24.67 -8.13 -49.23
N GLU A 402 25.14 -9.38 -49.33
CA GLU A 402 24.75 -10.44 -48.39
C GLU A 402 25.32 -10.13 -47.00
N ALA A 403 24.46 -10.01 -45.99
CA ALA A 403 24.91 -9.67 -44.64
C ALA A 403 25.51 -10.90 -43.97
N ASN A 404 26.83 -10.93 -43.83
CA ASN A 404 27.51 -11.99 -43.09
C ASN A 404 27.01 -12.05 -41.63
N SER A 405 26.36 -13.14 -41.25
CA SER A 405 25.83 -13.40 -39.91
C SER A 405 26.90 -13.69 -38.85
N GLY A 406 28.20 -13.54 -39.18
CA GLY A 406 29.34 -13.91 -38.35
C GLY A 406 30.14 -12.78 -37.70
N GLY A 407 29.60 -11.55 -37.60
CA GLY A 407 30.32 -10.35 -37.17
C GLY A 407 30.07 -9.88 -35.72
N GLY A 408 29.82 -10.78 -34.77
CA GLY A 408 29.76 -10.42 -33.35
C GLY A 408 31.18 -10.20 -32.81
N GLY A 409 31.58 -8.93 -32.62
CA GLY A 409 32.91 -8.56 -32.15
C GLY A 409 33.39 -9.38 -30.95
N LYS A 410 34.45 -10.16 -31.15
CA LYS A 410 35.34 -10.65 -30.08
C LYS A 410 35.99 -9.43 -29.42
N ARG A 411 35.30 -8.82 -28.44
CA ARG A 411 35.98 -8.01 -27.43
C ARG A 411 36.86 -8.98 -26.63
N GLY A 412 38.17 -8.92 -26.88
CA GLY A 412 39.17 -9.65 -26.13
C GLY A 412 39.10 -9.29 -24.66
N GLY A 413 38.41 -10.11 -23.87
CA GLY A 413 38.58 -10.15 -22.43
C GLY A 413 39.89 -10.85 -22.13
N ARG A 414 40.97 -10.08 -21.97
CA ARG A 414 42.19 -10.54 -21.28
C ARG A 414 41.76 -11.03 -19.90
N GLY A 415 41.87 -12.34 -19.69
CA GLY A 415 41.65 -12.94 -18.38
C GLY A 415 42.73 -12.46 -17.42
N ASP A 416 42.32 -11.68 -16.42
CA ASP A 416 43.08 -11.48 -15.20
C ASP A 416 43.10 -12.80 -14.41
N GLY A 417 44.05 -13.66 -14.77
CA GLY A 417 44.47 -14.80 -13.96
C GLY A 417 45.20 -14.31 -12.72
N ARG A 418 44.47 -13.80 -11.72
CA ARG A 418 45.01 -13.65 -10.37
C ARG A 418 44.95 -15.00 -9.68
N GLY A 419 46.06 -15.74 -9.80
CA GLY A 419 46.34 -16.92 -9.02
C GLY A 419 46.17 -16.64 -7.53
N ARG A 420 45.29 -17.42 -6.90
CA ARG A 420 45.30 -17.61 -5.44
C ARG A 420 46.61 -18.31 -5.10
N ARG A 421 47.62 -17.52 -4.73
CA ARG A 421 48.77 -18.02 -3.98
C ARG A 421 48.32 -18.25 -2.55
N ASP A 422 48.26 -19.53 -2.18
CA ASP A 422 48.30 -20.00 -0.81
C ASP A 422 49.34 -19.21 0.00
N ARG A 423 48.86 -18.46 0.99
CA ARG A 423 49.71 -17.99 2.08
C ARG A 423 49.52 -18.94 3.25
N ASN A 424 50.30 -20.00 3.16
CA ASN A 424 50.82 -20.71 4.31
C ASN A 424 51.54 -19.70 5.22
N ARG A 425 51.04 -19.49 6.45
CA ARG A 425 51.85 -18.92 7.53
C ARG A 425 51.43 -19.58 8.84
N ARG A 426 52.24 -20.58 9.22
CA ARG A 426 52.47 -20.99 10.60
C ARG A 426 53.07 -19.80 11.36
N ASN A 427 52.44 -19.41 12.47
CA ASN A 427 52.93 -19.61 13.84
C ASN A 427 51.95 -18.92 14.81
#